data_AF-A0A556MG43-F1
#
_entry.id   AF-A0A556MG43-F1
#
_cell.length_a   1.000
_cell.length_b   1.000
_cell.length_c   1.000
_cell.angle_alpha   90.00
_cell.angle_beta   90.00
_cell.angle_gamma   90.00
#
_symmetry.space_group_name_H-M   'P 1'
#
loop_
_entity.id
_entity.type
_entity.pdbx_description
1 polymer ?
#
loop_
_entity_poly.entity_id
_entity_poly.type
_entity_poly.pdbx_seq_one_letter_code
_entity_poly.pdbx_strand_id
1 'polypeptide(L)'
;MQNRTEVILNQFADSWIETEHYFENLINNHSSFESLKPILQFILSLRAKGQDSYFRLGTSIHRLIISRSVDHGLRRDQKYIIVEAYDKKLEVTLRGGDRTYRQFMVENLVDERVTKLIKTLKDTLID
;
A
#
# COMPACT_ATOMS: atom_id res chain seq x y z
N MET A 1 -25.16 1.27 -12.34
CA MET A 1 -24.14 0.45 -11.64
C MET A 1 -22.80 0.44 -12.37
N GLN A 2 -22.73 0.20 -13.68
CA GLN A 2 -21.46 0.20 -14.45
C GLN A 2 -20.59 1.45 -14.25
N ASN A 3 -21.21 2.64 -14.22
CA ASN A 3 -20.48 3.91 -14.05
C ASN A 3 -19.77 4.03 -12.67
N ARG A 4 -20.39 3.55 -11.57
CA ARG A 4 -19.77 3.64 -10.23
C ARG A 4 -18.55 2.72 -10.09
N THR A 5 -18.64 1.50 -10.62
CA THR A 5 -17.52 0.54 -10.59
C THR A 5 -16.34 1.06 -11.39
N GLU A 6 -16.58 1.62 -12.57
CA GLU A 6 -15.53 2.21 -13.41
C GLU A 6 -14.87 3.41 -12.72
N VAL A 7 -15.65 4.30 -12.08
CA VAL A 7 -15.11 5.41 -11.28
C VAL A 7 -14.21 4.91 -10.15
N ILE A 8 -14.61 3.87 -9.42
CA ILE A 8 -13.79 3.28 -8.35
C ILE A 8 -12.48 2.71 -8.89
N LEU A 9 -12.55 1.96 -9.99
CA LEU A 9 -11.36 1.38 -10.62
C LEU A 9 -10.39 2.46 -11.11
N ASN A 10 -10.91 3.55 -11.67
CA ASN A 10 -10.10 4.70 -12.08
C ASN A 10 -9.45 5.37 -10.87
N GLN A 11 -10.20 5.61 -9.78
CA GLN A 11 -9.65 6.17 -8.54
C GLN A 11 -8.55 5.29 -7.94
N PHE A 12 -8.71 3.97 -8.00
CA PHE A 12 -7.66 3.07 -7.58
C PHE A 12 -6.45 3.23 -8.49
N ALA A 13 -6.60 3.09 -9.81
CA ALA A 13 -5.50 3.25 -10.75
C ALA A 13 -4.74 4.59 -10.58
N ASP A 14 -5.47 5.70 -10.41
CA ASP A 14 -4.91 7.03 -10.18
C ASP A 14 -4.08 7.05 -8.89
N SER A 15 -4.59 6.45 -7.80
CA SER A 15 -3.87 6.39 -6.52
C SER A 15 -2.53 5.64 -6.61
N TRP A 16 -2.41 4.68 -7.53
CA TRP A 16 -1.16 3.96 -7.76
C TRP A 16 -0.17 4.85 -8.50
N ILE A 17 -0.60 5.55 -9.53
CA ILE A 17 0.24 6.49 -10.30
C ILE A 17 0.75 7.60 -9.38
N GLU A 18 -0.12 8.20 -8.58
CA GLU A 18 0.25 9.24 -7.61
C GLU A 18 1.27 8.74 -6.59
N THR A 19 1.03 7.54 -6.04
CA THR A 19 1.93 6.94 -5.03
C THR A 19 3.28 6.56 -5.63
N GLU A 20 3.30 6.00 -6.84
CA GLU A 20 4.51 5.67 -7.60
C GLU A 20 5.37 6.92 -7.82
N HIS A 21 4.79 7.98 -8.40
CA HIS A 21 5.47 9.26 -8.61
C HIS A 21 5.95 9.89 -7.31
N TYR A 22 5.20 9.77 -6.22
CA TYR A 22 5.61 10.28 -4.91
C TYR A 22 6.91 9.62 -4.43
N PHE A 23 6.99 8.29 -4.47
CA PHE A 23 8.19 7.56 -4.08
C PHE A 23 9.36 7.81 -5.03
N GLU A 24 9.12 7.85 -6.34
CA GLU A 24 10.16 8.20 -7.32
C GLU A 24 10.75 9.59 -7.06
N ASN A 25 9.89 10.59 -6.86
CA ASN A 25 10.33 11.94 -6.56
C ASN A 25 11.11 12.03 -5.25
N LEU A 26 10.69 11.33 -4.20
CA LEU A 26 11.43 11.29 -2.93
C LEU A 26 12.82 10.67 -3.10
N ILE A 27 12.91 9.54 -3.78
CA ILE A 27 14.17 8.80 -3.97
C ILE A 27 15.12 9.60 -4.88
N ASN A 28 14.62 10.16 -5.98
CA ASN A 28 15.45 10.84 -6.97
C ASN A 28 15.95 12.20 -6.50
N ASN A 29 15.18 12.92 -5.68
CA ASN A 29 15.54 14.26 -5.24
C ASN A 29 16.28 14.28 -3.88
N HIS A 30 16.28 13.16 -3.13
CA HIS A 30 16.84 13.12 -1.79
C HIS A 30 17.51 11.76 -1.49
N SER A 31 18.84 11.74 -1.46
CA SER A 31 19.64 10.53 -1.20
C SER A 31 19.39 9.87 0.17
N SER A 32 18.82 10.61 1.14
CA SER A 32 18.42 10.07 2.45
C SER A 32 17.25 9.08 2.37
N PHE A 33 16.54 8.98 1.25
CA PHE A 33 15.38 8.10 1.06
C PHE A 33 15.67 6.86 0.20
N GLU A 34 16.94 6.52 0.00
CA GLU A 34 17.37 5.29 -0.67
C GLU A 34 16.73 4.01 -0.09
N SER A 35 16.44 4.00 1.22
CA SER A 35 15.75 2.91 1.92
C SER A 35 14.30 2.69 1.46
N LEU A 36 13.72 3.61 0.67
CA LEU A 36 12.39 3.47 0.08
C LEU A 36 12.38 2.71 -1.25
N LYS A 37 13.54 2.46 -1.88
CA LYS A 37 13.63 1.70 -3.14
C LYS A 37 12.92 0.33 -3.09
N PRO A 38 13.02 -0.47 -2.02
CA PRO A 38 12.27 -1.71 -1.90
C PRO A 38 10.74 -1.51 -1.90
N ILE A 39 10.25 -0.38 -1.37
CA ILE A 39 8.81 -0.05 -1.37
C ILE A 39 8.37 0.29 -2.79
N LEU A 40 9.12 1.11 -3.53
CA LEU A 40 8.84 1.42 -4.92
C LEU A 40 8.81 0.15 -5.79
N GLN A 41 9.82 -0.71 -5.66
CA GLN A 41 9.87 -2.01 -6.35
C GLN A 41 8.66 -2.89 -6.01
N PHE A 42 8.23 -2.88 -4.74
CA PHE A 42 7.06 -3.62 -4.31
C PHE A 42 5.78 -3.10 -4.95
N ILE A 43 5.57 -1.77 -5.00
CA ILE A 43 4.45 -1.13 -5.70
C ILE A 43 4.42 -1.58 -7.16
N LEU A 44 5.51 -1.42 -7.90
CA LEU A 44 5.60 -1.84 -9.30
C LEU A 44 5.27 -3.33 -9.48
N SER A 45 5.78 -4.19 -8.57
CA SER A 45 5.52 -5.63 -8.62
C SER A 45 4.06 -6.01 -8.37
N LEU A 46 3.36 -5.28 -7.50
CA LEU A 46 1.95 -5.52 -7.23
C LEU A 46 1.08 -5.00 -8.39
N ARG A 47 1.43 -3.85 -8.98
CA ARG A 47 0.74 -3.30 -10.15
C ARG A 47 0.85 -4.24 -11.35
N ALA A 48 2.04 -4.78 -11.61
CA ALA A 48 2.25 -5.80 -12.64
C ALA A 48 1.42 -7.08 -12.42
N LYS A 49 0.97 -7.33 -11.19
CA LYS A 49 0.05 -8.44 -10.83
C LYS A 49 -1.43 -8.01 -10.82
N GLY A 50 -1.78 -6.85 -11.36
CA GLY A 50 -3.14 -6.31 -11.45
C GLY A 50 -3.77 -5.98 -10.10
N GLN A 51 -2.97 -5.71 -9.06
CA GLN A 51 -3.49 -5.41 -7.73
C GLN A 51 -4.14 -4.02 -7.61
N ASP A 52 -3.92 -3.16 -8.61
CA ASP A 52 -4.54 -1.84 -8.77
C ASP A 52 -6.05 -1.91 -9.00
N SER A 53 -6.59 -3.03 -9.47
CA SER A 53 -8.03 -3.24 -9.53
C SER A 53 -8.68 -3.62 -8.19
N TYR A 54 -7.88 -3.89 -7.14
CA TYR A 54 -8.38 -4.39 -5.84
C TYR A 54 -8.08 -3.49 -4.67
N PHE A 55 -7.04 -2.67 -4.78
CA PHE A 55 -6.56 -1.83 -3.70
C PHE A 55 -6.36 -0.40 -4.16
N ARG A 56 -6.57 0.49 -3.21
CA ARG A 56 -6.12 1.86 -3.27
C ARG A 56 -4.80 2.01 -2.52
N LEU A 57 -3.88 2.78 -3.09
CA LEU A 57 -2.66 3.20 -2.41
C LEU A 57 -2.80 4.59 -1.80
N GLY A 58 -2.00 4.83 -0.78
CA GLY A 58 -1.79 6.15 -0.21
C GLY A 58 -0.42 6.24 0.43
N THR A 59 0.01 7.46 0.73
CA THR A 59 1.30 7.72 1.35
C THR A 59 1.17 8.64 2.53
N SER A 60 2.11 8.50 3.48
CA SER A 60 2.30 9.46 4.57
C SER A 60 3.79 9.51 4.91
N ILE A 61 4.46 10.59 4.51
CA ILE A 61 5.91 10.80 4.65
C ILE A 61 6.71 9.67 3.99
N HIS A 62 7.09 8.62 4.74
CA HIS A 62 7.90 7.49 4.26
C HIS A 62 7.14 6.17 4.33
N ARG A 63 5.82 6.24 4.47
CA ARG A 63 4.92 5.08 4.61
C ARG A 63 4.14 4.85 3.34
N LEU A 64 4.13 3.61 2.89
CA LEU A 64 3.13 3.11 1.95
C LEU A 64 1.92 2.62 2.74
N ILE A 65 0.74 2.98 2.28
CA ILE A 65 -0.54 2.53 2.83
C ILE A 65 -1.30 1.81 1.71
N ILE A 66 -1.77 0.60 2.00
CA ILE A 66 -2.57 -0.23 1.09
C ILE A 66 -3.91 -0.48 1.75
N SER A 67 -5.01 -0.14 1.08
CA SER A 67 -6.37 -0.30 1.62
C SER A 67 -7.35 -0.72 0.55
N ARG A 68 -8.58 -1.07 0.96
CA ARG A 68 -9.72 -1.28 0.06
C ARG A 68 -10.75 -0.14 0.11
N SER A 69 -10.38 0.98 0.73
CA SER A 69 -11.28 2.13 0.87
C SER A 69 -11.42 2.85 -0.47
N VAL A 70 -12.65 3.07 -0.90
CA VAL A 70 -12.97 3.95 -2.02
C VAL A 70 -12.76 5.41 -1.59
N ASP A 71 -13.27 5.76 -0.41
CA ASP A 71 -13.17 7.12 0.13
C ASP A 71 -11.73 7.51 0.48
N HIS A 72 -11.42 8.80 0.34
CA HIS A 72 -10.17 9.39 0.80
C HIS A 72 -10.07 9.33 2.33
N GLY A 73 -8.94 8.79 2.81
CA GLY A 73 -8.62 8.69 4.23
C GLY A 73 -8.74 7.28 4.80
N LEU A 74 -8.16 7.10 5.99
CA LEU A 74 -8.20 5.84 6.72
C LEU A 74 -9.46 5.77 7.57
N ARG A 75 -10.50 5.12 7.05
CA ARG A 75 -11.69 4.84 7.84
C ARG A 75 -11.37 3.88 8.99
N ARG A 76 -12.00 4.11 10.16
CA ARG A 76 -11.72 3.33 11.38
C ARG A 76 -12.24 1.90 11.32
N ASP A 77 -13.26 1.65 10.52
CA ASP A 77 -13.91 0.34 10.34
C ASP A 77 -13.22 -0.54 9.30
N GLN A 78 -12.31 0.01 8.50
CA GLN A 78 -11.62 -0.72 7.45
C GLN A 78 -10.19 -1.10 7.84
N LYS A 79 -9.78 -2.27 7.35
CA LYS A 79 -8.40 -2.73 7.51
C LYS A 79 -7.52 -2.13 6.41
N TYR A 80 -6.29 -1.86 6.77
CA TYR A 80 -5.26 -1.37 5.85
C TYR A 80 -3.89 -1.88 6.28
N ILE A 81 -2.98 -2.00 5.32
CA ILE A 81 -1.58 -2.36 5.55
C ILE A 81 -0.75 -1.09 5.47
N ILE A 82 0.15 -0.90 6.43
CA ILE A 82 1.24 0.06 6.37
C ILE A 82 2.54 -0.68 6.11
N VAL A 83 3.36 -0.15 5.22
CA VAL A 83 4.76 -0.54 5.06
C VAL A 83 5.64 0.69 5.33
N GLU A 84 6.60 0.55 6.23
CA GLU A 84 7.52 1.61 6.63
C GLU A 84 8.96 1.11 6.59
N ALA A 85 9.88 1.91 6.04
CA ALA A 85 11.29 1.56 5.96
C ALA A 85 12.05 2.00 7.21
N TYR A 86 12.83 1.07 7.78
CA TYR A 86 13.71 1.26 8.93
C TYR A 86 15.10 0.74 8.60
N ASP A 87 16.02 1.63 8.23
CA ASP A 87 17.39 1.31 7.78
C ASP A 87 17.42 0.21 6.70
N LYS A 88 17.67 -1.04 7.11
CA LYS A 88 17.80 -2.24 6.26
C LYS A 88 16.60 -3.18 6.34
N LYS A 89 15.56 -2.81 7.08
CA LYS A 89 14.37 -3.63 7.32
C LYS A 89 13.12 -2.83 7.01
N LEU A 90 12.03 -3.54 6.82
CA LEU A 90 10.72 -2.98 6.53
C LEU A 90 9.77 -3.46 7.62
N GLU A 91 9.11 -2.52 8.29
CA GLU A 91 8.00 -2.85 9.16
C GLU A 91 6.73 -2.98 8.33
N VAL A 92 6.00 -4.06 8.54
CA VAL A 92 4.71 -4.31 7.90
C VAL A 92 3.65 -4.48 8.98
N THR A 93 2.64 -3.63 8.93
CA THR A 93 1.60 -3.54 9.96
C THR A 93 0.21 -3.60 9.34
N LEU A 94 -0.62 -4.55 9.77
CA LEU A 94 -2.06 -4.57 9.47
C LEU A 94 -2.81 -3.89 10.61
N ARG A 95 -3.53 -2.82 10.29
CA ARG A 95 -4.35 -2.06 11.24
C ARG A 95 -5.81 -2.02 10.80
N GLY A 96 -6.68 -1.67 11.73
CA GLY A 96 -8.07 -1.26 11.46
C GLY A 96 -8.53 -0.35 12.59
N GLY A 97 -8.77 0.91 12.27
CA GLY A 97 -8.92 1.97 13.27
C GLY A 97 -7.72 2.03 14.22
N ASP A 98 -7.99 2.03 15.52
CA ASP A 98 -6.96 2.10 16.56
C ASP A 98 -6.30 0.75 16.86
N ARG A 99 -6.81 -0.35 16.26
CA ARG A 99 -6.32 -1.70 16.53
C ARG A 99 -5.22 -2.13 15.57
N THR A 100 -4.13 -2.65 16.11
CA THR A 100 -3.11 -3.40 15.37
C THR A 100 -3.42 -4.89 15.41
N TYR A 101 -3.51 -5.53 14.25
CA TYR A 101 -3.81 -6.96 14.11
C TYR A 101 -2.56 -7.81 13.90
N ARG A 102 -1.60 -7.29 13.12
CA ARG A 102 -0.31 -7.92 12.85
C ARG A 102 0.74 -6.83 12.67
N GLN A 103 1.93 -7.07 13.18
CA GLN A 103 3.09 -6.20 13.03
C GLN A 103 4.33 -7.08 13.04
N PHE A 104 5.19 -6.92 12.03
CA PHE A 104 6.43 -7.67 11.94
C PHE A 104 7.45 -6.96 11.05
N MET A 105 8.72 -7.26 11.29
CA MET A 105 9.83 -6.82 10.44
C MET A 105 10.11 -7.87 9.36
N VAL A 106 10.42 -7.38 8.15
CA VAL A 106 10.93 -8.17 7.03
C VAL A 106 12.19 -7.53 6.47
N GLU A 107 13.04 -8.34 5.84
CA GLU A 107 14.20 -7.82 5.10
C GLU A 107 13.82 -7.41 3.68
N ASN A 108 12.76 -8.01 3.13
CA ASN A 108 12.22 -7.68 1.81
C ASN A 108 10.71 -7.95 1.76
N LEU A 109 10.01 -7.31 0.83
CA LEU A 109 8.54 -7.40 0.70
C LEU A 109 8.06 -8.61 -0.11
N VAL A 110 8.97 -9.47 -0.58
CA VAL A 110 8.66 -10.76 -1.22
C VAL A 110 8.44 -11.86 -0.16
N ASP A 111 8.55 -11.52 1.13
CA ASP A 111 8.29 -12.41 2.26
C ASP A 111 6.87 -13.01 2.22
N GLU A 112 6.78 -14.31 2.51
CA GLU A 112 5.53 -15.07 2.47
C GLU A 112 4.47 -14.48 3.43
N ARG A 113 4.90 -13.91 4.57
CA ARG A 113 4.01 -13.26 5.54
C ARG A 113 3.37 -12.01 4.96
N VAL A 114 4.12 -11.24 4.16
CA VAL A 114 3.60 -10.06 3.45
C VAL A 114 2.60 -10.49 2.40
N THR A 115 2.92 -11.52 1.61
CA THR A 115 2.02 -12.08 0.60
C THR A 115 0.70 -12.58 1.23
N LYS A 116 0.79 -13.32 2.35
CA LYS A 116 -0.39 -13.76 3.13
C LYS A 116 -1.20 -12.56 3.64
N LEU A 117 -0.53 -11.47 4.02
CA LEU A 117 -1.19 -10.25 4.51
C LEU A 117 -1.95 -9.52 3.40
N ILE A 118 -1.33 -9.36 2.22
CA ILE A 118 -1.98 -8.78 1.04
C ILE A 118 -3.22 -9.59 0.66
N LYS A 119 -3.13 -10.93 0.66
CA LYS A 119 -4.28 -11.80 0.43
C LYS A 119 -5.37 -11.60 1.50
N THR A 120 -4.99 -11.54 2.78
CA THR A 120 -5.92 -11.29 3.88
C THR A 120 -6.65 -9.97 3.70
N LEU A 121 -5.95 -8.91 3.28
CA LEU A 121 -6.57 -7.63 2.98
C LEU A 121 -7.50 -7.75 1.77
N LYS A 122 -7.09 -8.44 0.70
CA LYS A 122 -7.92 -8.70 -0.50
C LYS A 122 -9.23 -9.41 -0.19
N ASP A 123 -9.29 -10.19 0.88
CA ASP A 123 -10.50 -10.93 1.26
C ASP A 123 -11.44 -10.12 2.19
N THR A 124 -11.08 -8.88 2.59
CA THR A 124 -12.00 -7.99 3.34
C THR A 124 -13.04 -7.36 2.43
N LEU A 125 -14.21 -6.95 2.91
CA LEU A 125 -15.20 -6.29 2.04
C LEU A 125 -14.62 -5.03 1.35
N ILE A 126 -14.94 -4.86 0.06
CA ILE A 126 -14.79 -3.58 -0.67
C ILE A 126 -16.00 -2.73 -0.29
N ASP A 127 -15.81 -1.41 -0.25
CA ASP A 127 -16.91 -0.45 -0.28
C ASP A 127 -17.66 -0.44 -1.63
#